data_AF-A0AAV2B0W2-F1
#
_entry.id   AF-A0AAV2B0W2-F1
#
_cell.length_a   1.000
_cell.length_b   1.000
_cell.length_c   1.000
_cell.angle_alpha   90.00
_cell.angle_beta   90.00
_cell.angle_gamma   90.00
#
_symmetry.space_group_name_H-M   'P 1'
#
loop_
_entity.id
_entity.type
_entity.pdbx_description
1 polymer ?
#
loop_
_entity_poly.entity_id
_entity_poly.type
_entity_poly.pdbx_seq_one_letter_code
_entity_poly.pdbx_strand_id
1 'polypeptide(L)'
;MRKESAMCKTKMQTDELLDMIFSINQKQMKSRGNLRVEVLLKTTHELLDKELKEKQQSRKRKWEELKTGFTKRAKVDNDVEMVDEEILGLSDFYNNLKAVTFSSDENA
;
A
#
# COMPACT_ATOMS: atom_id res chain seq x y z
N MET A 1 22.94 14.45 -33.55
CA MET A 1 22.94 14.24 -32.08
C MET A 1 21.58 14.63 -31.52
N ARG A 2 20.75 13.66 -31.13
CA ARG A 2 19.48 13.94 -30.46
C ARG A 2 19.81 14.31 -29.01
N LYS A 3 19.53 15.56 -28.63
CA LYS A 3 19.54 15.98 -27.22
C LYS A 3 18.37 15.26 -26.55
N GLU A 4 18.65 14.14 -25.90
CA GLU A 4 17.72 13.59 -24.92
C GLU A 4 17.58 14.67 -23.84
N SER A 5 16.45 15.37 -23.88
CA SER A 5 16.06 16.26 -22.80
C SER A 5 16.07 15.41 -21.54
N ALA A 6 17.03 15.66 -20.66
CA ALA A 6 17.09 15.05 -19.34
C ALA A 6 15.84 15.53 -18.59
N MET A 7 14.72 14.83 -18.81
CA MET A 7 13.52 14.99 -18.01
C MET A 7 13.97 14.80 -16.57
N CYS A 8 13.89 15.88 -15.81
CA CYS A 8 14.11 15.91 -14.38
C CYS A 8 13.31 14.76 -13.76
N LYS A 9 13.96 13.62 -13.49
CA LYS A 9 13.35 12.46 -12.85
C LYS A 9 13.28 12.76 -11.36
N THR A 10 12.49 13.76 -10.98
CA THR A 10 12.13 13.95 -9.58
C THR A 10 11.18 12.81 -9.25
N LYS A 11 11.64 11.82 -8.47
CA LYS A 11 10.74 10.79 -7.93
C LYS A 11 9.80 11.47 -6.95
N MET A 12 8.62 11.87 -7.41
CA MET A 12 7.64 12.56 -6.56
C MET A 12 6.96 11.59 -5.60
N GLN A 13 6.55 12.07 -4.44
CA GLN A 13 5.76 11.27 -3.51
C GLN A 13 4.31 11.14 -4.00
N THR A 14 3.57 10.13 -3.53
CA THR A 14 2.19 9.90 -3.99
C THR A 14 1.27 11.07 -3.63
N ASP A 15 1.43 11.65 -2.44
CA ASP A 15 0.57 12.75 -1.99
C ASP A 15 0.86 14.03 -2.80
N GLU A 16 2.14 14.33 -3.06
CA GLU A 16 2.55 15.43 -3.94
C GLU A 16 1.99 15.28 -5.37
N LEU A 17 1.93 14.04 -5.90
CA LEU A 17 1.33 13.76 -7.22
C LEU A 17 -0.17 14.06 -7.22
N LEU A 18 -0.90 13.66 -6.16
CA LEU A 18 -2.33 13.88 -6.03
C LEU A 18 -2.64 15.38 -5.90
N ASP A 19 -1.85 16.11 -5.11
CA ASP A 19 -1.99 17.57 -4.94
C ASP A 19 -1.78 18.32 -6.25
N MET A 20 -0.80 17.92 -7.05
CA MET A 20 -0.57 18.51 -8.37
C MET A 20 -1.70 18.19 -9.35
N ILE A 21 -2.20 16.95 -9.37
CA ILE A 21 -3.35 16.56 -10.20
C ILE A 21 -4.56 17.42 -9.84
N PHE A 22 -4.85 17.56 -8.55
CA PHE A 22 -5.92 18.42 -8.06
C PHE A 22 -5.73 19.88 -8.48
N SER A 23 -4.51 20.40 -8.34
CA SER A 23 -4.16 21.76 -8.75
C SER A 23 -4.34 21.99 -10.26
N ILE A 24 -3.99 21.01 -11.10
CA ILE A 24 -4.20 21.08 -12.54
C ILE A 24 -5.69 21.11 -12.88
N ASN A 25 -6.49 20.26 -12.24
CA ASN A 25 -7.94 20.23 -12.44
C ASN A 25 -8.58 21.59 -12.09
N GLN A 26 -8.16 22.22 -11.00
CA GLN A 26 -8.61 23.58 -10.67
C GLN A 26 -8.21 24.62 -11.72
N LYS A 27 -6.96 24.55 -12.23
CA LYS A 27 -6.47 25.48 -13.26
C LYS A 27 -7.23 25.30 -14.57
N GLN A 28 -7.53 24.07 -14.96
CA GLN A 28 -8.25 23.76 -16.19
C GLN A 28 -9.67 24.33 -16.18
N MET A 29 -10.34 24.34 -15.03
CA MET A 29 -11.66 24.98 -14.88
C MET A 29 -11.61 26.51 -15.07
N LYS A 30 -10.48 27.14 -14.76
CA LYS A 30 -10.28 28.59 -14.83
C LYS A 30 -9.68 29.06 -16.15
N SER A 31 -8.99 28.21 -16.90
CA SER A 31 -8.22 28.58 -18.09
C SER A 31 -9.00 28.57 -19.42
N ARG A 32 -10.34 28.52 -19.37
CA ARG A 32 -11.19 28.38 -20.56
C ARG A 32 -10.85 29.41 -21.63
N GLY A 33 -10.60 28.94 -22.85
CA GLY A 33 -10.36 29.79 -24.02
C GLY A 33 -8.89 30.09 -24.32
N ASN A 34 -7.95 29.54 -23.53
CA ASN A 34 -6.53 29.56 -23.86
C ASN A 34 -6.05 28.16 -24.24
N LEU A 35 -6.11 27.86 -25.55
CA LEU A 35 -5.73 26.56 -26.11
C LEU A 35 -4.33 26.11 -25.70
N ARG A 36 -3.35 27.03 -25.66
CA ARG A 36 -1.97 26.71 -25.30
C ARG A 36 -1.88 26.24 -23.84
N VAL A 37 -2.58 26.91 -22.93
CA VAL A 37 -2.64 26.54 -21.52
C VAL A 37 -3.39 25.22 -21.35
N GLU A 38 -4.51 25.03 -22.05
CA GLU A 38 -5.30 23.80 -22.00
C GLU A 38 -4.49 22.57 -22.45
N VAL A 39 -3.74 22.68 -23.57
CA VAL A 39 -2.86 21.61 -24.04
C VAL A 39 -1.78 21.30 -23.01
N LEU A 40 -1.12 22.31 -22.45
CA LEU A 40 -0.08 22.12 -21.43
C LEU A 40 -0.62 21.45 -20.16
N LEU A 41 -1.78 21.88 -19.68
CA LEU A 41 -2.43 21.29 -18.50
C LEU A 41 -2.80 19.84 -18.76
N LYS A 42 -3.37 19.53 -19.94
CA LYS A 42 -3.73 18.16 -20.33
C LYS A 42 -2.50 17.25 -20.41
N THR A 43 -1.45 17.66 -21.11
CA THR A 43 -0.22 16.85 -21.22
C THR A 43 0.43 16.62 -19.86
N THR A 44 0.38 17.63 -18.97
CA THR A 44 0.94 17.49 -17.62
C THR A 44 0.10 16.51 -16.80
N HIS A 45 -1.23 16.62 -16.85
CA HIS A 45 -2.13 15.70 -16.15
C HIS A 45 -1.91 14.24 -16.58
N GLU A 46 -1.77 13.98 -17.88
CA GLU A 46 -1.50 12.64 -18.42
C GLU A 46 -0.19 12.04 -17.90
N LEU A 47 0.87 12.85 -17.77
CA LEU A 47 2.15 12.40 -17.22
C LEU A 47 2.02 12.03 -15.73
N LEU A 48 1.32 12.85 -14.95
CA LEU A 48 1.11 12.59 -13.52
C LEU A 48 0.26 11.34 -13.28
N ASP A 49 -0.80 11.15 -14.05
CA ASP A 49 -1.65 9.96 -13.96
C ASP A 49 -0.87 8.67 -14.28
N LYS A 50 0.02 8.73 -15.28
CA LYS A 50 0.90 7.61 -15.62
C LYS A 50 1.84 7.25 -14.46
N GLU A 51 2.50 8.24 -13.84
CA GLU A 51 3.39 8.00 -12.71
C GLU A 51 2.64 7.44 -11.49
N LEU A 52 1.42 7.93 -11.23
CA LEU A 52 0.56 7.42 -10.16
C LEU A 52 0.21 5.95 -10.38
N LYS A 53 -0.20 5.57 -11.60
CA LYS A 53 -0.50 4.18 -11.97
C LYS A 53 0.71 3.26 -11.81
N GLU A 54 1.89 3.70 -12.25
CA GLU A 54 3.13 2.93 -12.09
C GLU A 54 3.47 2.70 -10.61
N LYS A 55 3.30 3.72 -9.76
CA LYS A 55 3.48 3.59 -8.30
C LYS A 55 2.47 2.64 -7.66
N GLN A 56 1.20 2.75 -8.02
CA GLN A 56 0.15 1.86 -7.52
C GLN A 56 0.43 0.40 -7.89
N GLN A 57 0.80 0.13 -9.15
CA GLN A 57 1.18 -1.20 -9.61
C GLN A 57 2.44 -1.74 -8.90
N SER A 58 3.45 -0.88 -8.70
CA SER A 58 4.66 -1.24 -7.95
C SER A 58 4.33 -1.63 -6.51
N ARG A 59 3.47 -0.85 -5.84
CA ARG A 59 2.98 -1.18 -4.49
C ARG A 59 2.23 -2.50 -4.46
N LYS A 60 1.33 -2.74 -5.43
CA LYS A 60 0.61 -4.00 -5.56
C LYS A 60 1.56 -5.19 -5.70
N ARG A 61 2.57 -5.09 -6.59
CA ARG A 61 3.57 -6.16 -6.77
C ARG A 61 4.35 -6.45 -5.49
N LYS A 62 4.85 -5.41 -4.81
CA LYS A 62 5.54 -5.56 -3.52
C LYS A 62 4.66 -6.19 -2.44
N TRP A 63 3.38 -5.82 -2.40
CA TRP A 63 2.43 -6.42 -1.47
C TRP A 63 2.23 -7.92 -1.72
N GLU A 64 2.06 -8.33 -2.98
CA GLU A 64 1.94 -9.75 -3.33
C GLU A 64 3.22 -10.54 -3.03
N GLU A 65 4.40 -9.97 -3.30
CA GLU A 65 5.70 -10.58 -2.95
C GLU A 65 5.83 -10.78 -1.44
N LEU A 66 5.45 -9.79 -0.63
CA LEU A 66 5.44 -9.92 0.83
C LEU A 66 4.48 -11.02 1.28
N LYS A 67 3.26 -11.05 0.75
CA LYS A 67 2.26 -12.07 1.05
C LYS A 67 2.78 -13.47 0.75
N THR A 68 3.39 -13.68 -0.41
CA THR A 68 4.01 -14.97 -0.75
C THR A 68 5.20 -15.31 0.15
N GLY A 69 6.01 -14.32 0.55
CA GLY A 69 7.09 -14.50 1.51
C GLY A 69 6.62 -14.91 2.91
N PHE A 70 5.45 -14.45 3.35
CA PHE A 70 4.80 -14.91 4.58
C PHE A 70 4.26 -16.33 4.43
N THR A 71 3.58 -16.64 3.32
CA THR A 71 3.06 -17.99 3.07
C THR A 71 4.16 -19.04 2.96
N LYS A 72 5.32 -18.69 2.38
CA LYS A 72 6.46 -19.62 2.29
C LYS A 72 7.09 -19.90 3.66
N ARG A 73 7.24 -18.88 4.52
CA ARG A 73 7.73 -19.09 5.90
C ARG A 73 6.77 -19.92 6.74
N ALA A 74 5.47 -19.65 6.66
CA ALA A 74 4.46 -20.42 7.36
C ALA A 74 4.39 -21.90 6.93
N LYS A 75 4.80 -22.24 5.70
CA LYS A 75 4.90 -23.63 5.25
C LYS A 75 6.15 -24.35 5.76
N VAL A 76 7.28 -23.63 5.86
CA VAL A 76 8.52 -24.19 6.40
C VAL A 76 8.38 -24.53 7.88
N ASP A 77 7.66 -23.70 8.65
CA ASP A 77 7.41 -23.99 10.08
C ASP A 77 6.42 -25.17 10.29
N ASN A 78 5.63 -25.54 9.27
CA ASN A 78 4.71 -26.69 9.33
C ASN A 78 5.35 -28.01 8.89
N ASP A 79 6.49 -27.96 8.17
CA ASP A 79 7.23 -29.14 7.70
C ASP A 79 8.37 -29.52 8.66
N VAL A 80 8.60 -28.74 9.73
CA VAL A 80 9.39 -29.17 10.89
C VAL A 80 8.47 -30.04 11.74
N GLU A 81 8.76 -31.34 11.80
CA GLU A 81 8.15 -32.31 12.71
C GLU A 81 7.76 -31.63 14.04
N MET A 82 6.46 -31.45 14.25
CA MET A 82 5.93 -31.17 15.58
C MET A 82 6.15 -32.43 16.40
N VAL A 83 7.30 -32.50 17.05
CA VAL A 83 7.50 -33.39 18.19
C VAL A 83 6.44 -33.00 19.22
N ASP A 84 5.58 -33.96 19.55
CA ASP A 84 4.47 -33.89 20.50
C ASP A 84 4.93 -33.47 21.91
N GLU A 85 5.23 -32.18 22.10
CA GLU A 85 5.17 -31.55 23.41
C GLU A 85 4.02 -30.57 23.39
N GLU A 86 2.81 -31.10 23.64
CA GLU A 86 1.59 -30.42 24.11
C GLU A 86 1.67 -28.87 24.06
N ILE A 87 1.71 -28.32 22.84
CA ILE A 87 1.73 -26.88 22.63
C ILE A 87 0.31 -26.41 22.89
N LEU A 88 0.04 -26.05 24.15
CA LEU A 88 -1.16 -25.29 24.53
C LEU A 88 -1.28 -24.11 23.55
N GLY A 89 -2.24 -24.23 22.63
CA GLY A 89 -2.37 -23.26 21.56
C GLY A 89 -2.68 -21.88 22.12
N LEU A 90 -2.42 -20.81 21.36
CA LEU A 90 -2.84 -19.46 21.75
C LEU A 90 -4.34 -19.41 22.12
N SER A 91 -5.15 -20.24 21.48
CA SER A 91 -6.54 -20.54 21.85
C SER A 91 -6.68 -20.92 23.33
N ASP A 92 -5.91 -21.90 23.79
CA ASP A 92 -6.00 -22.44 25.14
C ASP A 92 -5.42 -21.46 26.16
N PHE A 93 -4.39 -20.71 25.77
CA PHE A 93 -3.90 -19.59 26.57
C PHE A 93 -4.99 -18.52 26.78
N TYR A 94 -5.69 -18.10 25.73
CA TYR A 94 -6.77 -17.11 25.86
C TYR A 94 -7.98 -17.67 26.61
N ASN A 95 -8.30 -18.96 26.45
CA ASN A 95 -9.38 -19.62 27.19
C ASN A 95 -9.06 -19.71 28.68
N ASN A 96 -7.82 -20.03 29.04
CA ASN A 96 -7.36 -20.04 30.43
C ASN A 96 -7.31 -18.63 31.03
N LEU A 97 -6.84 -17.64 30.27
CA LEU A 97 -6.83 -16.24 30.72
C LEU A 97 -8.28 -15.76 30.99
N LYS A 98 -9.21 -16.13 30.11
CA LYS A 98 -10.63 -15.80 30.25
C LYS A 98 -11.25 -16.50 31.46
N ALA A 99 -10.97 -17.78 31.67
CA ALA A 99 -11.45 -18.54 32.82
C ALA A 99 -10.97 -17.96 34.17
N VAL A 100 -9.74 -17.45 34.22
CA VAL A 100 -9.19 -16.77 35.42
C VAL A 100 -9.88 -15.42 35.68
N THR A 101 -10.25 -14.67 34.63
CA THR A 101 -10.87 -13.34 34.79
C THR A 101 -12.36 -13.36 35.14
N PHE A 102 -13.07 -14.47 34.90
CA PHE A 102 -14.50 -14.61 35.23
C PHE A 102 -14.77 -15.46 36.50
N SER A 103 -13.73 -15.97 37.17
CA SER A 103 -13.84 -16.75 38.41
C SER A 103 -13.80 -15.89 39.68
N SER A 104 -14.48 -14.74 39.68
CA SER A 104 -14.72 -13.96 40.89
C SER A 104 -16.10 -13.31 40.81
N ASP A 105 -17.13 -14.14 41.01
CA ASP A 105 -18.30 -13.83 41.85
C ASP A 105 -19.35 -14.92 41.68
N GLU A 106 -19.15 -16.08 42.32
CA GLU A 106 -20.26 -16.89 42.83
C GLU A 106 -19.79 -17.57 44.12
N ASN A 107 -19.90 -16.85 45.23
CA ASN A 107 -20.34 -17.46 46.48
C ASN A 107 -21.02 -16.37 47.34
N ALA A 108 -22.20 -16.76 47.80
CA ALA A 108 -23.13 -16.02 48.63
C ALA A 108 -22.56 -15.64 50.01
#